data_AF-A0A0A2VKB6-F1
#
_entry.id   AF-A0A0A2VKB6-F1
#
_cell.length_a   1.000
_cell.length_b   1.000
_cell.length_c   1.000
_cell.angle_alpha   90.00
_cell.angle_beta   90.00
_cell.angle_gamma   90.00
#
_symmetry.space_group_name_H-M   'P 1'
#
loop_
_entity.id
_entity.type
_entity.pdbx_description
1 polymer ?
#
loop_
_entity_poly.entity_id
_entity_poly.type
_entity_poly.pdbx_seq_one_letter_code
_entity_poly.pdbx_strand_id
1 'polypeptide(L)'
;MRYFNDFQTASEAASNPDVSKHDLFGFGAGRKICQGMHVAERSLFLGISRLLWGFGFGIARDAQGNEIVPDPEKLKEGLVVLP
;
A
#
# COMPACT_ATOMS: atom_id res chain seq x y z
N MET A 1 10.09 16.37 3.16
CA MET A 1 9.72 14.98 2.87
C MET A 1 9.22 14.36 4.18
N ARG A 2 7.90 14.17 4.34
CA ARG A 2 7.23 13.80 5.61
C ARG A 2 7.86 12.57 6.30
N TYR A 3 8.27 11.58 5.51
CA TYR A 3 8.71 10.25 5.98
C TYR A 3 10.23 10.06 6.08
N PHE A 4 11.05 11.09 5.79
CA PHE A 4 12.49 10.90 5.60
C PHE A 4 13.24 10.35 6.84
N ASN A 5 12.74 10.60 8.04
CA ASN A 5 13.26 10.05 9.30
C ASN A 5 12.15 9.36 10.10
N ASP A 6 11.19 8.75 9.41
CA ASP A 6 10.16 7.94 10.05
C ASP A 6 10.60 6.48 10.05
N PHE A 7 10.80 5.93 11.25
CA PHE A 7 11.22 4.55 11.47
C PHE A 7 10.16 3.75 12.22
N GLN A 8 8.96 4.31 12.38
CA GLN A 8 7.85 3.62 13.00
C GLN A 8 7.30 2.56 12.05
N THR A 9 6.97 1.40 12.59
CA THR A 9 6.07 0.44 11.95
C THR A 9 4.66 1.02 11.88
N ALA A 10 3.84 0.53 10.96
CA ALA A 10 2.44 0.94 10.84
C ALA A 10 1.67 0.79 12.17
N SER A 11 2.02 -0.23 12.97
CA SER A 11 1.43 -0.42 14.31
C SER A 11 1.86 0.63 15.32
N GLU A 12 3.12 1.03 15.31
CA GLU A 12 3.63 2.09 16.18
C GLU A 12 3.02 3.43 15.77
N ALA A 13 3.02 3.74 14.47
CA ALA A 13 2.43 4.93 13.90
C ALA A 13 0.95 5.05 14.28
N ALA A 14 0.15 3.99 14.11
CA ALA A 14 -1.28 4.00 14.46
C ALA A 14 -1.57 4.13 15.97
N SER A 15 -0.61 3.77 16.83
CA SER A 15 -0.70 3.96 18.28
C SER A 15 -0.18 5.31 18.75
N ASN A 16 0.39 6.12 17.84
CA ASN A 16 1.00 7.39 18.20
C ASN A 16 -0.08 8.40 18.67
N PRO A 17 0.10 9.05 19.83
CA PRO A 17 -0.84 10.09 20.27
C PRO A 17 -0.83 11.32 19.36
N ASP A 18 0.27 11.57 18.65
CA ASP A 18 0.35 12.62 17.63
C ASP A 18 -0.17 12.07 16.31
N VAL A 19 -1.40 12.44 15.95
CA VAL A 19 -2.06 12.04 14.68
C VAL A 19 -1.24 12.47 13.47
N SER A 20 -0.45 13.54 13.58
CA SER A 20 0.40 13.95 12.46
C SER A 20 1.44 12.90 12.14
N LYS A 21 1.79 12.02 13.08
CA LYS A 21 2.74 10.90 12.95
C LYS A 21 2.11 9.59 12.47
N HIS A 22 0.81 9.56 12.21
CA HIS A 22 0.17 8.43 11.54
C HIS A 22 0.54 8.47 10.06
N ASP A 23 0.91 7.31 9.52
CA ASP A 23 1.37 7.13 8.13
C ASP A 23 0.21 6.80 7.18
N LEU A 24 -0.74 5.99 7.63
CA LEU A 24 -1.91 5.57 6.85
C LEU A 24 -3.10 5.19 7.73
N PHE A 25 -4.31 5.36 7.18
CA PHE A 25 -5.57 4.95 7.82
C PHE A 25 -6.23 3.74 7.14
N GLY A 26 -5.55 3.11 6.18
CA GLY A 26 -6.06 1.95 5.43
C GLY A 26 -6.35 0.72 6.29
N PHE A 27 -5.74 0.61 7.47
CA PHE A 27 -6.03 -0.44 8.46
C PHE A 27 -7.17 -0.08 9.44
N GLY A 28 -7.82 1.07 9.25
CA GLY A 28 -8.81 1.61 10.17
C GLY A 28 -8.18 2.38 11.33
N ALA A 29 -8.97 2.67 12.36
CA ALA A 29 -8.55 3.45 13.51
C ALA A 29 -9.29 3.05 14.81
N GLY A 30 -8.70 3.40 15.95
CA GLY A 30 -9.31 3.22 17.28
C GLY A 30 -9.48 1.75 17.69
N ARG A 31 -10.53 1.47 18.47
CA ARG A 31 -10.75 0.16 19.11
C ARG A 31 -11.03 -1.00 18.13
N LYS A 32 -11.29 -0.72 16.86
CA LYS A 32 -11.50 -1.74 15.82
C LYS A 32 -10.46 -1.67 14.69
N ILE A 33 -9.28 -1.13 14.98
CA ILE A 33 -8.16 -1.16 14.04
C ILE A 33 -7.79 -2.61 13.69
N CYS A 34 -7.32 -2.84 12.46
CA CYS A 34 -6.92 -4.15 11.98
C CYS A 34 -5.87 -4.79 12.89
N GLN A 35 -6.26 -5.87 13.58
CA GLN A 35 -5.36 -6.61 14.47
C GLN A 35 -4.20 -7.29 13.70
N GLY A 36 -4.38 -7.50 12.40
CA GLY A 36 -3.37 -8.09 11.51
C GLY A 36 -2.38 -7.10 10.90
N MET A 37 -2.42 -5.80 11.23
CA MET A 37 -1.63 -4.79 10.49
C MET A 37 -0.12 -5.08 10.50
N HIS A 38 0.40 -5.59 11.62
CA HIS A 38 1.82 -5.92 11.79
C HIS A 38 2.24 -7.12 10.91
N VAL A 39 1.33 -8.04 10.63
CA VAL A 39 1.55 -9.15 9.69
C VAL A 39 1.42 -8.66 8.26
N ALA A 40 0.39 -7.85 7.97
CA ALA A 40 0.12 -7.30 6.65
C ALA A 40 1.28 -6.44 6.14
N GLU A 41 1.77 -5.51 6.96
CA GLU A 41 2.92 -4.64 6.65
C GLU A 41 4.15 -5.46 6.25
N ARG A 42 4.55 -6.42 7.09
CA ARG A 42 5.72 -7.27 6.83
C ARG A 42 5.53 -8.14 5.60
N SER A 43 4.32 -8.67 5.40
CA SER A 43 3.98 -9.51 4.25
C SER A 43 4.00 -8.71 2.95
N LEU A 44 3.45 -7.50 2.96
CA LEU A 44 3.48 -6.58 1.82
C LEU A 44 4.91 -6.17 1.48
N PHE A 45 5.71 -5.79 2.48
CA PHE A 45 7.12 -5.44 2.28
C PHE A 45 7.88 -6.59 1.60
N LEU A 46 7.81 -7.80 2.17
CA LEU A 46 8.48 -8.97 1.61
C LEU A 46 7.95 -9.34 0.22
N GLY A 47 6.63 -9.24 0.00
CA GLY A 47 6.01 -9.51 -1.29
C GLY A 47 6.52 -8.56 -2.37
N ILE A 48 6.48 -7.26 -2.11
CA ILE A 48 6.94 -6.23 -3.04
C ILE A 48 8.45 -6.35 -3.29
N SER A 49 9.26 -6.51 -2.23
CA SER A 49 10.71 -6.67 -2.39
C SER A 49 11.07 -7.88 -3.25
N ARG A 50 10.38 -9.01 -3.06
CA ARG A 50 10.60 -10.22 -3.87
C ARG A 50 10.18 -10.03 -5.32
N LEU A 51 9.07 -9.34 -5.55
CA LEU A 51 8.61 -9.01 -6.89
C LEU A 51 9.62 -8.12 -7.62
N LEU A 52 10.10 -7.06 -6.97
CA LEU A 52 11.11 -6.14 -7.53
C LEU A 52 12.47 -6.82 -7.76
N TRP A 53 12.85 -7.76 -6.90
CA TRP A 53 14.07 -8.53 -7.08
C TRP A 53 13.96 -9.57 -8.21
N GLY A 54 12.79 -10.21 -8.34
CA GLY A 54 12.59 -11.32 -9.27
C GLY A 54 12.19 -10.92 -10.69
N PHE A 55 11.62 -9.74 -10.90
CA PHE A 55 11.02 -9.34 -12.17
C PHE A 55 11.35 -7.91 -12.58
N GLY A 56 11.48 -7.69 -13.89
CA GLY A 56 11.43 -6.37 -14.49
C GLY A 56 9.98 -5.96 -14.75
N PHE A 57 9.55 -4.83 -14.20
CA PHE A 57 8.22 -4.26 -14.43
C PHE A 57 8.23 -3.32 -15.64
N GLY A 58 7.21 -3.41 -16.48
CA GLY A 58 7.01 -2.56 -17.65
C GLY A 58 5.54 -2.43 -17.99
N ILE A 59 5.20 -1.40 -18.78
CA ILE A 59 3.83 -1.17 -19.23
C ILE A 59 3.51 -2.12 -20.39
N ALA A 60 2.34 -2.75 -20.34
CA ALA A 60 1.86 -3.61 -21.43
C ALA A 60 1.69 -2.81 -22.72
N ARG A 61 1.89 -3.44 -23.89
CA ARG A 61 1.70 -2.80 -25.20
C ARG A 61 0.65 -3.51 -26.02
N ASP A 62 -0.15 -2.74 -26.76
CA ASP A 62 -1.11 -3.27 -27.72
C ASP A 62 -0.43 -3.78 -29.00
N ALA A 63 -1.20 -4.28 -29.96
CA ALA A 63 -0.68 -4.81 -31.22
C ALA A 63 0.01 -3.74 -32.09
N GLN A 64 -0.25 -2.46 -31.82
CA GLN A 64 0.31 -1.31 -32.51
C GLN A 64 1.53 -0.74 -31.77
N GLY A 65 1.90 -1.32 -30.62
CA GLY A 65 3.04 -0.91 -29.81
C GLY A 65 2.75 0.25 -28.84
N ASN A 66 1.50 0.68 -28.73
CA ASN A 66 1.10 1.74 -27.80
C ASN A 66 1.00 1.18 -26.37
N GLU A 67 1.32 2.02 -25.39
CA GLU A 67 1.28 1.64 -23.98
C GLU A 67 -0.16 1.57 -23.48
N ILE A 68 -0.50 0.43 -22.86
CA ILE A 68 -1.78 0.17 -22.20
C ILE A 68 -1.61 0.60 -20.75
N VAL A 69 -1.82 1.89 -20.48
CA VAL A 69 -1.80 2.45 -19.13
C VAL A 69 -3.15 2.19 -18.45
N PRO A 70 -3.20 1.45 -17.32
CA PRO A 70 -4.44 1.25 -16.58
C PRO A 70 -4.96 2.59 -16.04
N ASP A 71 -6.26 2.84 -16.21
CA ASP A 71 -6.91 4.01 -15.64
C ASP A 71 -7.03 3.84 -14.11
N PRO A 72 -6.40 4.70 -13.29
CA PRO A 72 -6.41 4.58 -11.84
C PRO A 72 -7.80 4.78 -11.22
N GLU A 73 -8.72 5.45 -11.91
CA GLU A 73 -10.08 5.71 -11.44
C GLU A 73 -11.04 4.57 -11.79
N LYS A 74 -10.63 3.67 -12.69
CA LYS A 74 -11.47 2.56 -13.16
C LYS A 74 -11.45 1.39 -12.18
N LEU A 75 -12.06 1.61 -11.03
CA LEU A 75 -12.14 0.64 -9.93
C LEU A 75 -13.55 0.05 -9.82
N LYS A 76 -13.65 -1.19 -9.36
CA LYS A 76 -14.94 -1.79 -9.00
C LYS A 76 -15.30 -1.38 -7.58
N GLU A 77 -16.38 -0.61 -7.47
CA GLU A 77 -16.94 -0.19 -6.19
C GLU A 77 -17.68 -1.35 -5.50
N GLY A 78 -17.59 -1.40 -4.17
CA GLY A 78 -18.22 -2.41 -3.34
C GLY A 78 -17.78 -2.31 -1.88
N LEU A 79 -17.99 -3.38 -1.11
CA LEU A 79 -17.46 -3.49 0.27
C LEU A 79 -15.93 -3.40 0.31
N VAL A 80 -15.29 -3.84 -0.77
CA VAL A 80 -13.85 -3.77 -1.00
C VAL A 80 -13.64 -3.17 -2.38
N VAL A 81 -12.69 -2.24 -2.50
CA VAL A 81 -12.29 -1.66 -3.78
C VAL A 81 -11.38 -2.67 -4.49
N LEU A 82 -11.76 -3.05 -5.71
CA LEU A 82 -10.99 -3.96 -6.55
C LEU A 82 -10.54 -3.25 -7.83
N PRO A 83 -9.37 -3.59 -8.38
CA PRO A 83 -8.97 -3.17 -9.71
C PRO A 83 -9.86 -3.77 -10.81
#